data_AF-A0A8J8F9P2-F1
#
_entry.id   AF-A0A8J8F9P2-F1
#
_cell.length_a   1.000
_cell.length_b   1.000
_cell.length_c   1.000
_cell.angle_alpha   90.00
_cell.angle_beta   90.00
_cell.angle_gamma   90.00
#
_symmetry.space_group_name_H-M   'P 1'
#
loop_
_entity.id
_entity.type
_entity.pdbx_description
1 polymer ?
#
loop_
_entity_poly.entity_id
_entity_poly.type
_entity_poly.pdbx_seq_one_letter_code
_entity_poly.pdbx_strand_id
1 'polypeptide(L)'
;MKKNLITLLCCCCLFFTTRAQYEITVRAYIEKYKQLAINEEIRTGVPASITLAQAIIESQSGLSPLSVESNNHFGIKCKSDWTGETYYYDDDRKQECFRKYPSAEQSFIDHSDFLKNRPNYASLFLIDPTDYKGWAHGLKKAGYATNPIYASKLLKVIEDYNLQQFTLLALEDIKNGTKEEEATASMEETSTTNQDTIPGPPSVAAIVQEPQPQQVITLYEKGKYPQGVFSINQTKVVYASAGTSLFALANIYQVSYPRLLEFNSLDKTDILDQDQLIFLEKKPKKSNTRDWHIVVPAETIEYIAQIEGVQLESLYEYNKMQKGLQPAVGEKVYLRPTTLHYYPKLVNQNSK
;
A
#
# COMPACT_ATOMS: atom_id res chain seq x y z
N MET A 1 -2.30 51.64 3.65
CA MET A 1 -1.88 50.41 2.93
C MET A 1 -2.33 49.13 3.67
N LYS A 2 -3.64 48.91 3.87
CA LYS A 2 -4.16 47.70 4.55
C LYS A 2 -5.35 47.01 3.86
N LYS A 3 -5.72 47.43 2.63
CA LYS A 3 -6.90 46.88 1.91
C LYS A 3 -6.58 45.82 0.84
N ASN A 4 -5.30 45.52 0.57
CA ASN A 4 -4.90 44.59 -0.51
C ASN A 4 -4.40 43.22 -0.02
N LEU A 5 -4.44 42.94 1.29
CA LEU A 5 -3.96 41.66 1.84
C LEU A 5 -5.06 40.57 1.91
N ILE A 6 -6.34 40.96 1.92
CA ILE A 6 -7.46 40.02 2.06
C ILE A 6 -7.78 39.31 0.72
N THR A 7 -7.52 39.95 -0.42
CA THR A 7 -7.79 39.37 -1.74
C THR A 7 -6.78 38.27 -2.13
N LEU A 8 -5.54 38.34 -1.63
CA LEU A 8 -4.50 37.34 -1.91
C LEU A 8 -4.71 36.05 -1.08
N LEU A 9 -5.27 36.17 0.13
CA LEU A 9 -5.57 35.02 1.00
C LEU A 9 -6.74 34.18 0.48
N CYS A 10 -7.70 34.80 -0.22
CA CYS A 10 -8.89 34.11 -0.75
C CYS A 10 -8.58 33.26 -2.00
N CYS A 11 -7.60 33.66 -2.83
CA CYS A 11 -7.18 32.89 -4.00
C CYS A 11 -6.39 31.62 -3.64
N CYS A 12 -5.50 31.67 -2.63
CA CYS A 12 -4.77 30.47 -2.19
C CYS A 12 -5.69 29.39 -1.62
N CYS A 13 -6.75 29.74 -0.89
CA CYS A 13 -7.70 28.77 -0.33
C CYS A 13 -8.48 27.98 -1.41
N LEU A 14 -8.77 28.59 -2.57
CA LEU A 14 -9.50 27.94 -3.66
C LEU A 14 -8.66 26.88 -4.42
N PHE A 15 -7.33 26.99 -4.41
CA PHE A 15 -6.45 25.98 -5.05
C PHE A 15 -6.21 24.74 -4.17
N PHE A 16 -6.30 24.85 -2.84
CA PHE A 16 -6.14 23.69 -1.96
C PHE A 16 -7.38 22.80 -1.93
N THR A 17 -8.58 23.39 -1.99
CA THR A 17 -9.85 22.64 -1.97
C THR A 17 -10.02 21.77 -3.23
N THR A 18 -9.64 22.29 -4.40
CA THR A 18 -9.74 21.56 -5.68
C THR A 18 -8.81 20.35 -5.74
N ARG A 19 -7.58 20.45 -5.22
CA ARG A 19 -6.64 19.30 -5.16
C ARG A 19 -7.10 18.24 -4.15
N ALA A 20 -7.59 18.65 -2.99
CA ALA A 20 -8.14 17.72 -2.01
C ALA A 20 -9.38 16.99 -2.55
N GLN A 21 -10.25 17.70 -3.27
CA GLN A 21 -11.41 17.09 -3.93
C GLN A 21 -10.99 16.07 -5.00
N TYR A 22 -9.99 16.41 -5.83
CA TYR A 22 -9.46 15.49 -6.84
C TYR A 22 -8.84 14.22 -6.22
N GLU A 23 -8.05 14.36 -5.15
CA GLU A 23 -7.53 13.23 -4.36
C GLU A 23 -8.64 12.31 -3.86
N ILE A 24 -9.73 12.88 -3.31
CA ILE A 24 -10.88 12.11 -2.82
C ILE A 24 -11.54 11.35 -3.98
N THR A 25 -11.75 12.00 -5.12
CA THR A 25 -12.33 11.37 -6.31
C THR A 25 -11.46 10.21 -6.81
N VAL A 26 -10.14 10.41 -6.91
CA VAL A 26 -9.23 9.34 -7.37
C VAL A 26 -9.26 8.15 -6.42
N ARG A 27 -9.23 8.39 -5.10
CA ARG A 27 -9.29 7.31 -4.09
C ARG A 27 -10.62 6.56 -4.13
N ALA A 28 -11.74 7.26 -4.28
CA ALA A 28 -13.05 6.62 -4.43
C ALA A 28 -13.14 5.79 -5.72
N TYR A 29 -12.54 6.28 -6.81
CA TYR A 29 -12.45 5.53 -8.07
C TYR A 29 -11.61 4.26 -7.92
N ILE A 30 -10.45 4.35 -7.27
CA ILE A 30 -9.60 3.20 -6.98
C ILE A 30 -10.37 2.18 -6.14
N GLU A 31 -11.02 2.61 -5.06
CA GLU A 31 -11.78 1.69 -4.20
C GLU A 31 -12.87 0.94 -4.96
N LYS A 32 -13.56 1.64 -5.87
CA LYS A 32 -14.62 1.07 -6.69
C LYS A 32 -14.12 0.02 -7.68
N TYR A 33 -12.94 0.23 -8.29
CA TYR A 33 -12.48 -0.58 -9.43
C TYR A 33 -11.23 -1.43 -9.15
N LYS A 34 -10.63 -1.36 -7.95
CA LYS A 34 -9.41 -2.12 -7.62
C LYS A 34 -9.59 -3.62 -7.81
N GLN A 35 -10.71 -4.19 -7.37
CA GLN A 35 -10.94 -5.64 -7.46
C GLN A 35 -11.09 -6.07 -8.92
N LEU A 36 -11.75 -5.25 -9.73
CA LEU A 36 -11.88 -5.51 -11.16
C LEU A 36 -10.51 -5.51 -11.84
N ALA A 37 -9.64 -4.56 -11.52
CA ALA A 37 -8.28 -4.54 -12.05
C ALA A 37 -7.43 -5.74 -11.60
N ILE A 38 -7.59 -6.19 -10.35
CA ILE A 38 -6.96 -7.43 -9.84
C ILE A 38 -7.43 -8.63 -10.66
N ASN A 39 -8.74 -8.80 -10.82
CA ASN A 39 -9.32 -9.91 -11.57
C ASN A 39 -8.83 -9.92 -13.02
N GLU A 40 -8.68 -8.75 -13.63
CA GLU A 40 -8.17 -8.61 -14.99
C GLU A 40 -6.68 -8.93 -15.12
N GLU A 41 -5.87 -8.64 -14.09
CA GLU A 41 -4.48 -9.12 -14.02
C GLU A 41 -4.44 -10.64 -13.95
N ILE A 42 -5.25 -11.25 -13.09
CA ILE A 42 -5.36 -12.72 -12.98
C ILE A 42 -5.75 -13.32 -14.33
N ARG A 43 -6.74 -12.73 -15.01
CA ARG A 43 -7.28 -13.23 -16.27
C ARG A 43 -6.33 -13.07 -17.46
N THR A 44 -5.59 -11.98 -17.53
CA THR A 44 -4.86 -11.59 -18.77
C THR A 44 -3.36 -11.43 -18.58
N GLY A 45 -2.90 -11.19 -17.36
CA GLY A 45 -1.52 -10.81 -17.02
C GLY A 45 -1.21 -9.33 -17.25
N VAL A 46 -2.20 -8.47 -17.51
CA VAL A 46 -1.99 -7.01 -17.52
C VAL A 46 -1.96 -6.52 -16.07
N PRO A 47 -0.89 -5.86 -15.59
CA PRO A 47 -0.79 -5.46 -14.20
C PRO A 47 -1.96 -4.56 -13.76
N ALA A 48 -2.62 -4.89 -12.66
CA ALA A 48 -3.69 -4.13 -12.03
C ALA A 48 -3.27 -2.69 -11.75
N SER A 49 -2.00 -2.48 -11.40
CA SER A 49 -1.40 -1.16 -11.24
C SER A 49 -1.42 -0.33 -12.52
N ILE A 50 -1.14 -0.95 -13.67
CA ILE A 50 -1.19 -0.34 -15.00
C ILE A 50 -2.64 -0.08 -15.40
N THR A 51 -3.52 -1.08 -15.28
CA THR A 51 -4.94 -0.97 -15.60
C THR A 51 -5.61 0.18 -14.84
N LEU A 52 -5.40 0.28 -13.52
CA LEU A 52 -5.96 1.37 -12.71
C LEU A 52 -5.37 2.72 -13.07
N ALA A 53 -4.05 2.81 -13.29
CA ALA A 53 -3.41 4.08 -13.65
C ALA A 53 -3.93 4.62 -14.98
N GLN A 54 -4.08 3.75 -15.99
CA GLN A 54 -4.68 4.11 -17.27
C GLN A 54 -6.13 4.54 -17.07
N ALA A 55 -6.94 3.73 -16.39
CA ALA A 55 -8.35 4.05 -16.16
C ALA A 55 -8.54 5.40 -15.44
N ILE A 56 -7.71 5.72 -14.44
CA ILE A 56 -7.74 7.01 -13.71
C ILE A 56 -7.43 8.18 -14.65
N ILE A 57 -6.40 8.05 -15.48
CA ILE A 57 -5.97 9.12 -16.39
C ILE A 57 -6.99 9.32 -17.50
N GLU A 58 -7.35 8.25 -18.21
CA GLU A 58 -8.18 8.34 -19.42
C GLU A 58 -9.63 8.74 -19.10
N SER A 59 -10.18 8.29 -17.96
CA SER A 59 -11.54 8.62 -17.56
C SER A 59 -11.67 9.86 -16.68
N GLN A 60 -10.56 10.52 -16.34
CA GLN A 60 -10.51 11.55 -15.29
C GLN A 60 -11.14 11.05 -13.98
N SER A 61 -10.72 9.86 -13.54
CA SER A 61 -11.30 9.16 -12.39
C SER A 61 -12.83 8.99 -12.50
N GLY A 62 -13.30 8.65 -13.70
CA GLY A 62 -14.70 8.38 -14.01
C GLY A 62 -15.56 9.62 -14.27
N LEU A 63 -14.97 10.82 -14.29
CA LEU A 63 -15.70 12.08 -14.45
C LEU A 63 -15.75 12.59 -15.90
N SER A 64 -15.01 11.98 -16.83
CA SER A 64 -15.04 12.39 -18.23
C SER A 64 -16.43 12.14 -18.85
N PRO A 65 -16.90 12.99 -19.79
CA PRO A 65 -18.16 12.73 -20.50
C PRO A 65 -18.16 11.37 -21.18
N LEU A 66 -17.02 10.97 -21.77
CA LEU A 66 -16.87 9.67 -22.40
C LEU A 66 -17.13 8.52 -21.42
N SER A 67 -16.51 8.54 -20.23
CA SER A 67 -16.73 7.49 -19.23
C SER A 67 -18.14 7.52 -18.64
N VAL A 68 -18.71 8.70 -18.41
CA VAL A 68 -20.06 8.84 -17.81
C VAL A 68 -21.16 8.40 -18.77
N GLU A 69 -21.06 8.76 -20.06
CA GLU A 69 -22.14 8.54 -21.03
C GLU A 69 -22.01 7.23 -21.79
N SER A 70 -20.80 6.63 -21.83
CA SER A 70 -20.54 5.43 -22.61
C SER A 70 -19.87 4.30 -21.84
N ASN A 71 -19.60 4.46 -20.55
CA ASN A 71 -18.80 3.54 -19.73
C ASN A 71 -17.40 3.25 -20.31
N ASN A 72 -16.88 4.08 -21.23
CA ASN A 72 -15.56 3.87 -21.82
C ASN A 72 -14.49 4.55 -20.96
N HIS A 73 -13.89 3.78 -20.06
CA HIS A 73 -12.91 4.28 -19.10
C HIS A 73 -11.48 4.40 -19.66
N PHE A 74 -11.22 3.93 -20.87
CA PHE A 74 -9.88 3.80 -21.45
C PHE A 74 -9.70 4.54 -22.78
N GLY A 75 -10.74 5.24 -23.26
CA GLY A 75 -10.68 5.97 -24.52
C GLY A 75 -10.58 5.08 -25.76
N ILE A 76 -11.06 3.83 -25.71
CA ILE A 76 -10.90 2.89 -26.83
C ILE A 76 -11.78 3.34 -28.01
N LYS A 77 -11.13 3.69 -29.11
CA LYS A 77 -11.78 4.15 -30.35
C LYS A 77 -12.41 2.98 -31.10
N CYS A 78 -13.48 3.25 -31.85
CA CYS A 78 -14.03 2.30 -32.80
C CYS A 78 -12.97 1.96 -33.86
N LYS A 79 -12.89 0.68 -34.19
CA LYS A 79 -12.05 0.14 -35.26
C LYS A 79 -12.92 -0.82 -36.07
N SER A 80 -12.39 -1.34 -37.17
CA SER A 80 -13.15 -2.24 -38.07
C SER A 80 -13.66 -3.51 -37.40
N ASP A 81 -13.03 -3.92 -36.30
CA ASP A 81 -13.39 -5.07 -35.46
C ASP A 81 -14.51 -4.77 -34.45
N TRP A 82 -14.93 -3.52 -34.27
CA TRP A 82 -15.95 -3.16 -33.29
C TRP A 82 -17.36 -3.28 -33.86
N THR A 83 -18.17 -4.15 -33.26
CA THR A 83 -19.58 -4.37 -33.64
C THR A 83 -20.58 -3.97 -32.55
N GLY A 84 -20.10 -3.45 -31.41
CA GLY A 84 -20.94 -3.01 -30.30
C GLY A 84 -21.48 -1.59 -30.47
N GLU A 85 -22.13 -1.06 -29.43
CA GLU A 85 -22.61 0.32 -29.43
C GLU A 85 -21.46 1.33 -29.55
N THR A 86 -21.76 2.52 -30.04
CA THR A 86 -20.78 3.58 -30.25
C THR A 86 -21.22 4.88 -29.61
N TYR A 87 -20.26 5.70 -29.20
CA TYR A 87 -20.47 7.08 -28.75
C TYR A 87 -19.56 8.01 -29.55
N TYR A 88 -20.11 9.08 -30.10
CA TYR A 88 -19.36 10.06 -30.88
C TYR A 88 -18.98 11.24 -29.98
N TYR A 89 -17.69 11.53 -29.91
CA TYR A 89 -17.15 12.56 -29.03
C TYR A 89 -16.05 13.34 -29.74
N ASP A 90 -15.97 14.63 -29.44
CA ASP A 90 -14.92 15.50 -29.97
C ASP A 90 -13.70 15.41 -29.03
N ASP A 91 -12.70 14.62 -29.41
CA ASP A 91 -11.43 14.43 -28.69
C ASP A 91 -10.26 15.04 -29.49
N ASP A 92 -9.55 14.23 -30.28
CA ASP A 92 -8.49 14.72 -31.19
C ASP A 92 -9.07 15.36 -32.46
N ARG A 93 -10.22 14.86 -32.91
CA ARG A 93 -10.97 15.34 -34.08
C ARG A 93 -12.45 15.38 -33.75
N LYS A 94 -13.19 16.17 -34.53
CA LYS A 94 -14.65 16.22 -34.43
C LYS A 94 -15.25 14.86 -34.76
N GLN A 95 -16.21 14.44 -33.94
CA GLN A 95 -17.01 13.23 -34.12
C GLN A 95 -16.15 11.96 -34.27
N GLU A 96 -15.14 11.81 -33.40
CA GLU A 96 -14.43 10.54 -33.32
C GLU A 96 -15.33 9.48 -32.67
N CYS A 97 -15.31 8.28 -33.26
CA CYS A 97 -16.09 7.16 -32.77
C CYS A 97 -15.34 6.46 -31.65
N PHE A 98 -16.00 6.32 -30.51
CA PHE A 98 -15.54 5.54 -29.36
C PHE A 98 -16.47 4.35 -29.11
N ARG A 99 -15.90 3.25 -28.61
CA ARG A 99 -16.67 2.09 -28.16
C ARG A 99 -17.56 2.53 -26.98
N LYS A 100 -18.80 2.05 -26.94
CA LYS A 100 -19.73 2.24 -25.83
C LYS A 100 -20.05 0.88 -25.21
N TYR A 101 -20.05 0.84 -23.87
CA TYR A 101 -20.19 -0.38 -23.11
C TYR A 101 -21.42 -0.35 -22.20
N PRO A 102 -22.04 -1.52 -21.94
CA PRO A 102 -23.14 -1.62 -20.97
C PRO A 102 -22.72 -1.28 -19.54
N SER A 103 -21.46 -1.50 -19.18
CA SER A 103 -20.91 -1.26 -17.84
C SER A 103 -19.43 -0.88 -17.90
N ALA A 104 -18.93 -0.27 -16.82
CA ALA A 104 -17.50 -0.01 -16.65
C ALA A 104 -16.69 -1.31 -16.71
N GLU A 105 -17.18 -2.39 -16.10
CA GLU A 105 -16.58 -3.73 -16.15
C GLU A 105 -16.28 -4.20 -17.57
N GLN A 106 -17.24 -4.04 -18.49
CA GLN A 106 -17.05 -4.46 -19.88
C GLN A 106 -15.96 -3.64 -20.58
N SER A 107 -15.74 -2.39 -20.18
CA SER A 107 -14.63 -1.58 -20.70
C SER A 107 -13.26 -2.01 -20.16
N PHE A 108 -13.19 -2.52 -18.92
CA PHE A 108 -11.95 -3.08 -18.35
C PHE A 108 -11.60 -4.39 -19.04
N ILE A 109 -12.59 -5.26 -19.26
CA ILE A 109 -12.41 -6.52 -20.00
C ILE A 109 -11.88 -6.24 -21.42
N ASP A 110 -12.54 -5.34 -22.15
CA ASP A 110 -12.12 -5.00 -23.52
C ASP A 110 -10.74 -4.33 -23.57
N HIS A 111 -10.39 -3.53 -22.55
CA HIS A 111 -9.05 -2.95 -22.42
C HIS A 111 -7.97 -4.01 -22.23
N SER A 112 -8.17 -4.94 -21.29
CA SER A 112 -7.17 -5.99 -21.03
C SER A 112 -7.03 -6.92 -22.24
N ASP A 113 -8.13 -7.25 -22.92
CA ASP A 113 -8.13 -8.04 -24.16
C ASP A 113 -7.44 -7.29 -25.30
N PHE A 114 -7.65 -5.97 -25.40
CA PHE A 114 -7.00 -5.11 -26.38
C PHE A 114 -5.47 -5.15 -26.22
N LEU A 115 -4.96 -5.09 -24.98
CA LEU A 115 -3.52 -5.22 -24.72
C LEU A 115 -3.02 -6.65 -24.93
N LYS A 116 -3.77 -7.66 -24.47
CA LYS A 116 -3.38 -9.07 -24.54
C LYS A 116 -3.28 -9.59 -25.97
N ASN A 117 -4.23 -9.23 -26.82
CA ASN A 117 -4.42 -9.88 -28.12
C ASN A 117 -3.75 -9.16 -29.29
N ARG A 118 -3.24 -7.93 -29.09
CA ARG A 118 -2.65 -7.17 -30.19
C ARG A 118 -1.12 -7.34 -30.26
N PRO A 119 -0.55 -7.67 -31.42
CA PRO A 119 0.88 -7.97 -31.56
C PRO A 119 1.82 -6.85 -31.11
N ASN A 120 1.41 -5.59 -31.26
CA ASN A 120 2.22 -4.44 -30.86
C ASN A 120 2.46 -4.35 -29.34
N TYR A 121 1.63 -5.01 -28.52
CA TYR A 121 1.77 -5.06 -27.06
C TYR A 121 2.37 -6.36 -26.55
N ALA A 122 2.62 -7.36 -27.40
CA ALA A 122 3.07 -8.69 -26.98
C ALA A 122 4.35 -8.65 -26.13
N SER A 123 5.28 -7.74 -26.42
CA SER A 123 6.53 -7.60 -25.66
C SER A 123 6.31 -7.13 -24.21
N LEU A 124 5.14 -6.55 -23.88
CA LEU A 124 4.84 -6.14 -22.51
C LEU A 124 4.70 -7.34 -21.58
N PHE A 125 4.16 -8.44 -22.07
CA PHE A 125 3.96 -9.67 -21.28
C PHE A 125 5.25 -10.46 -21.02
N LEU A 126 6.40 -9.96 -21.51
CA LEU A 126 7.73 -10.46 -21.14
C LEU A 126 8.33 -9.69 -19.96
N ILE A 127 7.71 -8.57 -19.57
CA ILE A 127 8.12 -7.74 -18.45
C ILE A 127 7.48 -8.30 -17.19
N ASP A 128 8.27 -8.40 -16.11
CA ASP A 128 7.76 -8.78 -14.80
C ASP A 128 6.55 -7.89 -14.44
N PRO A 129 5.39 -8.45 -14.04
CA PRO A 129 4.22 -7.66 -13.68
C PRO A 129 4.48 -6.61 -12.59
N THR A 130 5.46 -6.86 -11.71
CA THR A 130 5.87 -5.92 -10.65
C THR A 130 6.74 -4.76 -11.18
N ASP A 131 7.32 -4.89 -12.37
CA ASP A 131 8.06 -3.81 -13.04
C ASP A 131 7.10 -2.86 -13.79
N TYR A 132 6.28 -2.15 -13.01
CA TYR A 132 5.37 -1.13 -13.52
C TYR A 132 6.10 -0.01 -14.29
N LYS A 133 7.41 0.18 -14.05
CA LYS A 133 8.26 1.12 -14.80
C LYS A 133 8.51 0.63 -16.21
N GLY A 134 8.96 -0.62 -16.34
CA GLY A 134 9.07 -1.32 -17.61
C GLY A 134 7.76 -1.29 -18.40
N TRP A 135 6.64 -1.61 -17.74
CA TRP A 135 5.31 -1.58 -18.36
C TRP A 135 4.91 -0.18 -18.86
N ALA A 136 5.04 0.87 -18.05
CA ALA A 136 4.69 2.23 -18.45
C ALA A 136 5.52 2.74 -19.64
N HIS A 137 6.84 2.48 -19.64
CA HIS A 137 7.71 2.82 -20.77
C HIS A 137 7.42 1.96 -22.00
N GLY A 138 7.13 0.67 -21.79
CA GLY A 138 6.75 -0.28 -22.82
C GLY A 138 5.46 0.14 -23.54
N LEU A 139 4.42 0.52 -22.80
CA LEU A 139 3.14 0.98 -23.36
C LEU A 139 3.33 2.18 -24.30
N LYS A 140 4.11 3.17 -23.86
CA LYS A 140 4.47 4.33 -24.69
C LYS A 140 5.25 3.90 -25.93
N LYS A 141 6.21 2.98 -25.80
CA LYS A 141 7.01 2.46 -26.93
C LYS A 141 6.15 1.66 -27.92
N ALA A 142 5.16 0.92 -27.42
CA ALA A 142 4.21 0.11 -28.19
C ALA A 142 3.12 0.94 -28.91
N GLY A 143 3.09 2.25 -28.68
CA GLY A 143 2.21 3.18 -29.37
C GLY A 143 0.82 3.35 -28.73
N TYR A 144 0.66 3.05 -27.44
CA TYR A 144 -0.62 3.26 -26.74
C TYR A 144 -1.03 4.75 -26.75
N ALA A 145 -0.08 5.66 -26.54
CA ALA A 145 -0.29 7.10 -26.59
C ALA A 145 0.85 7.82 -27.32
N THR A 146 0.50 8.90 -28.04
CA THR A 146 1.47 9.76 -28.74
C THR A 146 2.15 10.77 -27.83
N ASN A 147 1.57 11.04 -26.66
CA ASN A 147 2.07 12.03 -25.71
C ASN A 147 3.46 11.62 -25.15
N PRO A 148 4.51 12.47 -25.29
CA PRO A 148 5.85 12.12 -24.84
C PRO A 148 5.97 11.89 -23.32
N ILE A 149 5.09 12.49 -22.51
CA ILE A 149 5.08 12.35 -21.05
C ILE A 149 4.09 11.28 -20.55
N TYR A 150 3.55 10.44 -21.44
CA TYR A 150 2.56 9.41 -21.07
C TYR A 150 3.09 8.46 -19.99
N ALA A 151 4.28 7.90 -20.20
CA ALA A 151 4.90 7.00 -19.22
C ALA A 151 5.06 7.68 -17.85
N SER A 152 5.57 8.92 -17.82
CA SER A 152 5.72 9.65 -16.55
C SER A 152 4.38 9.96 -15.86
N LYS A 153 3.29 10.17 -16.62
CA LYS A 153 1.96 10.35 -16.03
C LYS A 153 1.47 9.07 -15.36
N LEU A 154 1.65 7.92 -16.01
CA LEU A 154 1.32 6.62 -15.43
C LEU A 154 2.12 6.37 -14.14
N LEU A 155 3.44 6.54 -14.20
CA LEU A 155 4.31 6.37 -13.04
C LEU A 155 3.88 7.24 -11.87
N LYS A 156 3.57 8.51 -12.14
CA LYS A 156 3.11 9.43 -11.10
C LYS A 156 1.84 8.93 -10.42
N VAL A 157 0.83 8.50 -11.19
CA VAL A 157 -0.42 7.99 -10.62
C VAL A 157 -0.21 6.69 -9.85
N ILE A 158 0.62 5.78 -10.38
CA ILE A 158 0.98 4.53 -9.70
C ILE A 158 1.66 4.82 -8.36
N GLU A 159 2.64 5.72 -8.34
CA GLU A 159 3.43 6.05 -7.15
C GLU A 159 2.63 6.88 -6.13
N ASP A 160 1.85 7.88 -6.56
CA ASP A 160 1.02 8.74 -5.68
C ASP A 160 -0.04 7.92 -4.92
N TYR A 161 -0.66 6.95 -5.61
CA TYR A 161 -1.75 6.14 -5.07
C TYR A 161 -1.35 4.70 -4.74
N ASN A 162 -0.05 4.39 -4.82
CA ASN A 162 0.52 3.09 -4.50
C ASN A 162 -0.16 1.92 -5.24
N LEU A 163 -0.47 2.08 -6.52
CA LEU A 163 -1.29 1.12 -7.28
C LEU A 163 -0.60 -0.23 -7.48
N GLN A 164 0.74 -0.30 -7.39
CA GLN A 164 1.52 -1.55 -7.42
C GLN A 164 1.03 -2.59 -6.40
N GLN A 165 0.37 -2.14 -5.33
CA GLN A 165 -0.23 -3.04 -4.35
C GLN A 165 -1.22 -4.03 -4.94
N PHE A 166 -2.01 -3.60 -5.92
CA PHE A 166 -3.06 -4.44 -6.50
C PHE A 166 -2.47 -5.50 -7.41
N THR A 167 -1.30 -5.23 -7.99
CA THR A 167 -0.54 -6.24 -8.73
C THR A 167 0.02 -7.31 -7.80
N LEU A 168 0.54 -6.92 -6.63
CA LEU A 168 1.00 -7.90 -5.65
C LEU A 168 -0.14 -8.81 -5.15
N LEU A 169 -1.34 -8.26 -4.94
CA LEU A 169 -2.52 -9.04 -4.57
C LEU A 169 -2.92 -10.04 -5.66
N ALA A 170 -2.95 -9.61 -6.92
CA ALA A 170 -3.25 -10.51 -8.04
C ALA A 170 -2.25 -11.68 -8.15
N LEU A 171 -0.95 -11.39 -8.00
CA LEU A 171 0.09 -12.42 -8.03
C LEU A 171 0.01 -13.39 -6.84
N GLU A 172 -0.40 -12.91 -5.66
CA GLU A 172 -0.67 -13.76 -4.50
C GLU A 172 -1.85 -14.70 -4.76
N ASP A 173 -2.96 -14.17 -5.31
CA ASP A 173 -4.13 -14.96 -5.67
C ASP A 173 -3.80 -16.04 -6.72
N ILE A 174 -3.03 -15.70 -7.76
CA ILE A 174 -2.53 -16.68 -8.75
C ILE A 174 -1.71 -17.78 -8.07
N LYS A 175 -0.82 -17.41 -7.15
CA LYS A 175 0.06 -18.35 -6.44
C LYS A 175 -0.73 -19.27 -5.49
N ASN A 176 -1.81 -18.78 -4.90
CA ASN A 176 -2.66 -19.57 -4.01
C ASN A 176 -3.58 -20.50 -4.82
N GLY A 177 -4.16 -20.02 -5.92
CA GLY A 177 -4.97 -20.85 -6.83
C GLY A 177 -4.19 -21.98 -7.48
N THR A 178 -2.94 -21.74 -7.88
CA THR A 178 -2.06 -22.79 -8.44
C THR A 178 -1.69 -23.87 -7.42
N LYS A 179 -1.55 -23.51 -6.13
CA LYS A 179 -1.32 -24.49 -5.06
C LYS A 179 -2.55 -25.35 -4.77
N GLU A 180 -3.75 -24.80 -4.89
CA GLU A 180 -5.01 -25.55 -4.71
C GLU A 180 -5.28 -26.49 -5.89
N GLU A 181 -4.96 -26.08 -7.13
CA GLU A 181 -5.03 -26.94 -8.33
C GLU A 181 -3.96 -28.06 -8.31
N GLU A 182 -2.73 -27.80 -7.87
CA GLU A 182 -1.69 -28.82 -7.71
C GLU A 182 -2.03 -29.82 -6.58
N ALA A 183 -2.69 -29.37 -5.51
CA ALA A 183 -3.16 -30.25 -4.44
C ALA A 183 -4.34 -31.13 -4.89
N THR A 184 -5.27 -30.60 -5.70
CA THR A 184 -6.44 -31.33 -6.20
C THR A 184 -6.11 -32.31 -7.34
N ALA A 185 -5.04 -32.10 -8.10
CA ALA A 185 -4.57 -33.05 -9.12
C ALA A 185 -3.95 -34.35 -8.54
N SER A 186 -3.75 -34.43 -7.22
CA SER A 186 -3.09 -35.58 -6.55
C SER A 186 -4.03 -36.51 -5.78
N MET A 187 -5.35 -36.25 -5.79
CA MET A 187 -6.31 -37.00 -4.97
C MET A 187 -7.61 -37.31 -5.74
N GLU A 188 -7.51 -38.08 -6.82
CA GLU A 188 -8.64 -38.88 -7.29
C GLU A 188 -8.49 -40.32 -6.76
N GLU A 189 -9.13 -40.63 -5.64
CA GLU A 189 -9.94 -41.85 -5.51
C GLU A 189 -10.73 -41.88 -4.19
N THR A 190 -12.03 -42.14 -4.34
CA THR A 190 -12.99 -42.68 -3.38
C THR A 190 -13.86 -41.71 -2.55
N SER A 191 -15.11 -41.60 -3.02
CA SER A 191 -16.32 -41.09 -2.38
C SER A 191 -16.62 -41.82 -1.04
N THR A 192 -17.25 -41.25 0.00
CA THR A 192 -18.68 -40.89 0.04
C THR A 192 -19.03 -40.16 1.35
N THR A 193 -19.90 -39.15 1.22
CA THR A 193 -21.05 -38.76 2.07
C THR A 193 -20.87 -38.61 3.60
N ASN A 194 -20.97 -37.37 4.09
CA ASN A 194 -22.11 -36.94 4.90
C ASN A 194 -22.17 -35.41 5.01
N GLN A 195 -23.39 -34.89 4.83
CA GLN A 195 -23.78 -33.51 5.08
C GLN A 195 -23.71 -33.23 6.59
N ASP A 196 -23.13 -32.10 6.96
CA ASP A 196 -23.66 -31.28 8.06
C ASP A 196 -23.18 -29.83 7.94
N THR A 197 -24.13 -28.94 8.18
CA THR A 197 -24.12 -27.49 8.04
C THR A 197 -23.18 -26.78 9.02
N ILE A 198 -22.42 -25.77 8.55
CA ILE A 198 -21.78 -24.75 9.39
C ILE A 198 -22.07 -23.34 8.84
N PRO A 199 -22.29 -22.34 9.72
CA PRO A 199 -22.94 -21.08 9.40
C PRO A 199 -21.98 -20.04 8.81
N GLY A 200 -22.56 -19.09 8.07
CA GLY A 200 -21.85 -17.97 7.44
C GLY A 200 -21.16 -17.01 8.42
N PRO A 201 -20.17 -16.25 7.95
CA PRO A 201 -19.42 -15.30 8.77
C PRO A 201 -20.30 -14.11 9.19
N PRO A 202 -20.21 -13.64 10.45
CA PRO A 202 -21.04 -12.55 10.92
C PRO A 202 -20.57 -11.20 10.37
N SER A 203 -21.56 -10.47 9.86
CA SER A 203 -21.54 -9.03 9.63
C SER A 203 -21.31 -8.28 10.95
N VAL A 204 -20.42 -7.28 10.93
CA VAL A 204 -20.51 -6.14 11.87
C VAL A 204 -20.23 -4.85 11.10
N ALA A 205 -21.31 -4.22 10.65
CA ALA A 205 -21.37 -2.77 10.59
C ALA A 205 -21.89 -2.27 11.95
N ALA A 206 -21.16 -1.34 12.61
CA ALA A 206 -21.74 -0.21 13.33
C ALA A 206 -20.71 0.55 14.19
N ILE A 207 -20.56 1.83 13.82
CA ILE A 207 -20.53 3.03 14.69
C ILE A 207 -19.22 3.41 15.39
N VAL A 208 -18.76 4.57 14.94
CA VAL A 208 -17.81 5.53 15.50
C VAL A 208 -18.13 5.90 16.96
N GLN A 209 -17.12 5.84 17.82
CA GLN A 209 -16.83 6.93 18.76
C GLN A 209 -15.35 6.89 19.16
N GLU A 210 -14.65 8.00 18.92
CA GLU A 210 -13.26 8.21 19.30
C GLU A 210 -13.22 8.64 20.79
N PRO A 211 -12.62 7.86 21.70
CA PRO A 211 -12.30 8.37 23.03
C PRO A 211 -10.95 9.09 22.94
N GLN A 212 -10.93 10.38 23.28
CA GLN A 212 -9.72 11.11 23.62
C GLN A 212 -9.21 10.62 24.99
N PRO A 213 -7.93 10.22 25.16
CA PRO A 213 -7.41 9.99 26.50
C PRO A 213 -6.25 10.92 26.87
N GLN A 214 -6.41 11.53 28.05
CA GLN A 214 -5.35 12.09 28.87
C GLN A 214 -4.28 11.03 29.23
N GLN A 215 -3.08 11.52 29.53
CA GLN A 215 -1.84 10.75 29.65
C GLN A 215 -1.85 9.78 30.86
N VAL A 216 -2.00 8.48 30.59
CA VAL A 216 -1.67 7.39 31.53
C VAL A 216 -0.42 6.68 30.99
N ILE A 217 0.63 6.58 31.79
CA ILE A 217 1.87 5.88 31.41
C ILE A 217 1.59 4.37 31.51
N THR A 218 1.34 3.71 30.39
CA THR A 218 1.16 2.25 30.35
C THR A 218 2.48 1.58 29.96
N LEU A 219 3.08 0.85 30.91
CA LEU A 219 4.19 -0.07 30.64
C LEU A 219 3.60 -1.45 30.44
N TYR A 220 3.70 -1.99 29.22
CA TYR A 220 3.19 -3.31 28.88
C TYR A 220 4.20 -4.40 29.24
N GLU A 221 3.73 -5.50 29.84
CA GLU A 221 4.56 -6.70 30.04
C GLU A 221 4.83 -7.38 28.69
N LYS A 222 6.04 -7.92 28.51
CA LYS A 222 6.42 -8.65 27.28
C LYS A 222 5.42 -9.76 26.97
N GLY A 223 4.86 -9.74 25.77
CA GLY A 223 3.87 -10.73 25.32
C GLY A 223 2.44 -10.51 25.83
N LYS A 224 2.19 -9.46 26.63
CA LYS A 224 0.85 -9.07 27.08
C LYS A 224 0.51 -7.68 26.56
N TYR A 225 0.31 -7.59 25.26
CA TYR A 225 -0.08 -6.34 24.59
C TYR A 225 -1.59 -6.30 24.34
N PRO A 226 -2.21 -5.11 24.38
CA PRO A 226 -3.60 -4.94 23.99
C PRO A 226 -3.84 -5.43 22.56
N GLN A 227 -5.05 -5.93 22.32
CA GLN A 227 -5.53 -6.18 20.96
C GLN A 227 -5.85 -4.85 20.28
N GLY A 228 -5.54 -4.73 18.99
CA GLY A 228 -5.75 -3.51 18.23
C GLY A 228 -4.71 -2.42 18.50
N VAL A 229 -5.07 -1.16 18.17
CA VAL A 229 -4.16 -0.01 18.28
C VAL A 229 -4.07 0.45 19.73
N PHE A 230 -2.85 0.60 20.22
CA PHE A 230 -2.53 1.24 21.50
C PHE A 230 -1.33 2.17 21.33
N SER A 231 -0.82 2.72 22.43
CA SER A 231 0.26 3.71 22.39
C SER A 231 1.44 3.32 23.26
N ILE A 232 2.64 3.37 22.70
CA ILE A 232 3.91 3.34 23.45
C ILE A 232 4.61 4.67 23.22
N ASN A 233 5.05 5.32 24.29
CA ASN A 233 5.70 6.64 24.22
C ASN A 233 4.90 7.66 23.38
N GLN A 234 3.57 7.67 23.55
CA GLN A 234 2.61 8.51 22.82
C GLN A 234 2.57 8.29 21.29
N THR A 235 3.06 7.14 20.82
CA THR A 235 3.10 6.78 19.39
C THR A 235 2.22 5.56 19.15
N LYS A 236 1.38 5.60 18.11
CA LYS A 236 0.48 4.49 17.79
C LYS A 236 1.25 3.23 17.40
N VAL A 237 0.84 2.10 17.96
CA VAL A 237 1.47 0.78 17.80
C VAL A 237 0.42 -0.32 17.85
N VAL A 238 0.71 -1.43 17.19
CA VAL A 238 -0.06 -2.68 17.24
C VAL A 238 0.87 -3.85 17.54
N TYR A 239 0.34 -4.92 18.12
CA TYR A 239 1.07 -6.19 18.24
C TYR A 239 0.65 -7.11 17.10
N ALA A 240 1.60 -7.58 16.31
CA ALA A 240 1.36 -8.41 15.14
C ALA A 240 2.08 -9.75 15.29
N SER A 241 1.39 -10.84 14.94
CA SER A 241 1.95 -12.20 15.01
C SER A 241 2.87 -12.50 13.83
N ALA A 242 3.77 -13.46 13.98
CA ALA A 242 4.51 -14.09 12.88
C ALA A 242 3.54 -14.56 11.79
N GLY A 243 3.92 -14.42 10.53
CA GLY A 243 3.05 -14.67 9.39
C GLY A 243 2.15 -13.48 9.02
N THR A 244 2.08 -12.41 9.83
CA THR A 244 1.32 -11.21 9.48
C THR A 244 1.94 -10.52 8.26
N SER A 245 1.14 -10.28 7.23
CA SER A 245 1.55 -9.44 6.09
C SER A 245 1.71 -7.99 6.55
N LEU A 246 2.95 -7.49 6.52
CA LEU A 246 3.25 -6.09 6.85
C LEU A 246 2.58 -5.14 5.86
N PHE A 247 2.39 -5.60 4.63
CA PHE A 247 1.68 -4.86 3.61
C PHE A 247 0.17 -4.74 3.93
N ALA A 248 -0.48 -5.84 4.30
CA ALA A 248 -1.89 -5.82 4.73
C ALA A 248 -2.07 -4.97 5.99
N LEU A 249 -1.14 -5.07 6.94
CA LEU A 249 -1.13 -4.28 8.16
C LEU A 249 -1.00 -2.78 7.87
N ALA A 250 -0.14 -2.40 6.93
CA ALA A 250 0.02 -1.03 6.46
C ALA A 250 -1.31 -0.45 5.93
N ASN A 251 -2.04 -1.25 5.15
CA ASN A 251 -3.34 -0.86 4.59
C ASN A 251 -4.43 -0.71 5.65
N ILE A 252 -4.57 -1.69 6.54
CA ILE A 252 -5.57 -1.68 7.63
C ILE A 252 -5.45 -0.38 8.44
N TYR A 253 -4.22 0.05 8.72
CA TYR A 253 -3.94 1.22 9.54
C TYR A 253 -3.63 2.49 8.74
N GLN A 254 -3.77 2.46 7.42
CA GLN A 254 -3.56 3.60 6.52
C GLN A 254 -2.16 4.23 6.66
N VAL A 255 -1.14 3.40 6.90
CA VAL A 255 0.26 3.78 6.94
C VAL A 255 0.91 3.38 5.62
N SER A 256 1.71 4.25 5.02
CA SER A 256 2.50 3.90 3.83
C SER A 256 3.43 2.72 4.15
N TYR A 257 3.42 1.64 3.36
CA TYR A 257 4.26 0.46 3.60
C TYR A 257 5.76 0.82 3.76
N PRO A 258 6.39 1.63 2.87
CA PRO A 258 7.75 2.12 3.10
C PRO A 258 7.94 2.86 4.43
N ARG A 259 6.96 3.65 4.87
CA ARG A 259 7.02 4.32 6.17
C ARG A 259 6.84 3.33 7.32
N LEU A 260 5.96 2.34 7.19
CA LEU A 260 5.77 1.28 8.17
C LEU A 260 7.09 0.51 8.38
N LEU A 261 7.78 0.17 7.29
CA LEU A 261 9.11 -0.45 7.33
C LEU A 261 10.14 0.50 7.97
N GLU A 262 10.19 1.77 7.55
CA GLU A 262 11.11 2.78 8.12
C GLU A 262 10.91 2.93 9.64
N PHE A 263 9.67 3.07 10.10
CA PHE A 263 9.35 3.30 11.51
C PHE A 263 9.78 2.13 12.39
N ASN A 264 9.75 0.92 11.84
CA ASN A 264 10.07 -0.31 12.53
C ASN A 264 11.49 -0.82 12.24
N SER A 265 12.29 -0.07 11.45
CA SER A 265 13.64 -0.48 11.05
C SER A 265 13.67 -1.87 10.41
N LEU A 266 12.63 -2.19 9.64
CA LEU A 266 12.47 -3.45 8.93
C LEU A 266 13.05 -3.33 7.52
N ASP A 267 13.72 -4.39 7.08
CA ASP A 267 14.09 -4.55 5.68
C ASP A 267 12.84 -4.82 4.83
N LYS A 268 13.00 -4.85 3.50
CA LYS A 268 11.89 -5.15 2.56
C LYS A 268 11.47 -6.62 2.69
N THR A 269 10.72 -6.95 3.73
CA THR A 269 10.04 -8.23 3.92
C THR A 269 8.54 -8.01 3.92
N ASP A 270 7.80 -8.84 3.18
CA ASP A 270 6.35 -8.72 3.07
C ASP A 270 5.62 -9.37 4.25
N ILE A 271 6.29 -10.31 4.94
CA ILE A 271 5.72 -11.12 6.03
C ILE A 271 6.60 -11.01 7.27
N LEU A 272 5.97 -10.90 8.43
CA LEU A 272 6.67 -10.95 9.71
C LEU A 272 7.20 -12.35 10.02
N ASP A 273 8.51 -12.46 10.25
CA ASP A 273 9.15 -13.72 10.66
C ASP A 273 8.88 -14.10 12.11
N GLN A 274 8.53 -13.12 12.94
CA GLN A 274 8.28 -13.29 14.37
C GLN A 274 7.23 -12.30 14.87
N ASP A 275 6.57 -12.66 15.96
CA ASP A 275 5.69 -11.78 16.71
C ASP A 275 6.44 -10.53 17.16
N GLN A 276 5.89 -9.34 16.87
CA GLN A 276 6.50 -8.09 17.30
C GLN A 276 5.53 -6.91 17.35
N LEU A 277 5.98 -5.85 18.02
CA LEU A 277 5.35 -4.53 17.99
C LEU A 277 5.60 -3.87 16.64
N ILE A 278 4.54 -3.35 16.03
CA ILE A 278 4.59 -2.58 14.78
C ILE A 278 4.07 -1.17 15.04
N PHE A 279 4.98 -0.22 14.99
CA PHE A 279 4.68 1.20 15.10
C PHE A 279 4.06 1.71 13.81
N LEU A 280 2.91 2.36 13.96
CA LEU A 280 2.12 2.95 12.87
C LEU A 280 2.55 4.39 12.56
N GLU A 281 3.34 4.98 13.45
CA GLU A 281 3.86 6.35 13.38
C GLU A 281 5.35 6.35 13.70
N LYS A 282 6.06 7.39 13.24
CA LYS A 282 7.50 7.52 13.52
C LYS A 282 7.72 7.68 15.02
N LYS A 283 8.43 6.72 15.65
CA LYS A 283 8.86 6.82 17.05
C LYS A 283 9.56 8.15 17.32
N PRO A 284 9.37 8.80 18.48
CA PRO A 284 10.14 9.98 18.84
C PRO A 284 11.60 9.63 19.12
N LYS A 285 12.48 10.65 19.03
CA LYS A 285 13.93 10.47 19.29
C LYS A 285 14.26 10.18 20.76
N LYS A 286 13.38 10.53 21.69
CA LYS A 286 13.62 10.40 23.14
C LYS A 286 12.43 9.77 23.85
N SER A 287 12.69 9.07 24.95
CA SER A 287 11.64 8.59 25.86
C SER A 287 11.02 9.77 26.62
N ASN A 288 9.69 9.76 26.76
CA ASN A 288 8.95 10.70 27.61
C ASN A 288 8.78 10.20 29.05
N THR A 289 9.14 8.96 29.35
CA THR A 289 8.80 8.30 30.62
C THR A 289 9.99 8.11 31.55
N ARG A 290 11.18 7.84 31.02
CA ARG A 290 12.41 7.62 31.81
C ARG A 290 13.67 8.03 31.04
N ASP A 291 14.76 8.20 31.77
CA ASP A 291 16.03 8.67 31.21
C ASP A 291 16.87 7.53 30.62
N TRP A 292 16.81 6.33 31.21
CA TRP A 292 17.56 5.16 30.80
C TRP A 292 16.79 3.85 31.07
N HIS A 293 17.19 2.79 30.38
CA HIS A 293 16.78 1.41 30.53
C HIS A 293 17.96 0.57 31.06
N ILE A 294 17.71 -0.46 31.89
CA ILE A 294 18.75 -1.40 32.33
C ILE A 294 18.59 -2.69 31.55
N VAL A 295 19.62 -3.08 30.81
CA VAL A 295 19.58 -4.27 29.94
C VAL A 295 19.40 -5.52 30.79
N VAL A 296 18.34 -6.29 30.55
CA VAL A 296 18.13 -7.59 31.21
C VAL A 296 18.53 -8.74 30.27
N PRO A 297 18.66 -9.99 30.77
CA PRO A 297 19.06 -11.12 29.93
C PRO A 297 18.17 -11.30 28.70
N ALA A 298 18.81 -11.56 27.56
CA ALA A 298 18.17 -11.77 26.24
C ALA A 298 17.49 -10.56 25.61
N GLU A 299 17.72 -9.34 26.12
CA GLU A 299 17.34 -8.11 25.41
C GLU A 299 18.41 -7.66 24.43
N THR A 300 17.95 -7.12 23.30
CA THR A 300 18.77 -6.43 22.32
C THR A 300 18.41 -4.95 22.28
N ILE A 301 19.27 -4.12 21.71
CA ILE A 301 19.01 -2.68 21.55
C ILE A 301 17.80 -2.42 20.64
N GLU A 302 17.55 -3.28 19.65
CA GLU A 302 16.37 -3.27 18.79
C GLU A 302 15.10 -3.55 19.59
N TYR A 303 15.15 -4.56 20.48
CA TYR A 303 14.04 -4.86 21.38
C TYR A 303 13.77 -3.69 22.34
N ILE A 304 14.81 -3.12 22.96
CA ILE A 304 14.69 -1.94 23.83
C ILE A 304 14.06 -0.76 23.08
N ALA A 305 14.46 -0.52 21.81
CA ALA A 305 13.89 0.52 20.97
C ALA A 305 12.38 0.36 20.75
N GLN A 306 11.89 -0.88 20.62
CA GLN A 306 10.46 -1.15 20.45
C GLN A 306 9.68 -0.97 21.76
N ILE A 307 10.13 -1.55 22.86
CA ILE A 307 9.38 -1.49 24.12
C ILE A 307 9.38 -0.10 24.77
N GLU A 308 10.44 0.70 24.56
CA GLU A 308 10.52 2.07 25.04
C GLU A 308 9.94 3.09 24.04
N GLY A 309 9.62 2.66 22.81
CA GLY A 309 9.08 3.51 21.75
C GLY A 309 10.03 4.64 21.36
N VAL A 310 11.32 4.34 21.21
CA VAL A 310 12.36 5.29 20.82
C VAL A 310 12.98 4.84 19.50
N GLN A 311 13.40 5.80 18.65
CA GLN A 311 14.11 5.46 17.41
C GLN A 311 15.42 4.72 17.72
N LEU A 312 15.63 3.58 17.06
CA LEU A 312 16.83 2.75 17.21
C LEU A 312 18.11 3.55 16.95
N GLU A 313 18.12 4.39 15.90
CA GLU A 313 19.24 5.26 15.56
C GLU A 313 19.60 6.23 16.71
N SER A 314 18.59 6.78 17.37
CA SER A 314 18.81 7.68 18.51
C SER A 314 19.42 6.94 19.70
N LEU A 315 19.05 5.66 19.93
CA LEU A 315 19.68 4.86 20.96
C LEU A 315 21.16 4.61 20.67
N TYR A 316 21.52 4.27 19.42
CA TYR A 316 22.93 4.16 19.03
C TYR A 316 23.70 5.47 19.26
N GLU A 317 23.11 6.62 18.90
CA GLU A 317 23.72 7.94 19.05
C GLU A 317 23.93 8.35 20.52
N TYR A 318 22.93 8.15 21.38
CA TYR A 318 22.98 8.58 22.78
C TYR A 318 23.94 7.73 23.60
N ASN A 319 24.06 6.45 23.24
CA ASN A 319 24.90 5.48 23.95
C ASN A 319 26.28 5.30 23.30
N LYS A 320 26.59 6.07 22.24
CA LYS A 320 27.87 6.03 21.52
C LYS A 320 28.23 4.63 21.03
N MET A 321 27.21 3.90 20.58
CA MET A 321 27.33 2.53 20.12
C MET A 321 27.43 2.49 18.59
N GLN A 322 28.24 1.58 18.06
CA GLN A 322 28.24 1.27 16.63
C GLN A 322 27.03 0.38 16.28
N LYS A 323 26.51 0.53 15.06
CA LYS A 323 25.38 -0.27 14.57
C LYS A 323 25.72 -1.77 14.59
N GLY A 324 24.76 -2.57 15.05
CA GLY A 324 24.90 -4.03 15.18
C GLY A 324 25.53 -4.50 16.50
N LEU A 325 26.16 -3.61 17.28
CA LEU A 325 26.65 -3.96 18.62
C LEU A 325 25.51 -3.94 19.65
N GLN A 326 25.60 -4.84 20.62
CA GLN A 326 24.59 -5.01 21.66
C GLN A 326 25.16 -4.62 23.03
N PRO A 327 24.39 -3.97 23.91
CA PRO A 327 24.85 -3.66 25.26
C PRO A 327 24.86 -4.93 26.12
N ALA A 328 25.80 -5.04 27.04
CA ALA A 328 25.89 -6.16 27.96
C ALA A 328 24.77 -6.09 29.02
N VAL A 329 24.35 -7.25 29.52
CA VAL A 329 23.37 -7.36 30.61
C VAL A 329 23.83 -6.55 31.83
N GLY A 330 22.93 -5.76 32.40
CA GLY A 330 23.17 -4.89 33.55
C GLY A 330 23.65 -3.48 33.19
N GLU A 331 24.01 -3.22 31.93
CA GLU A 331 24.40 -1.88 31.48
C GLU A 331 23.19 -0.94 31.32
N LYS A 332 23.45 0.37 31.38
CA LYS A 332 22.46 1.40 31.10
C LYS A 332 22.39 1.67 29.60
N VAL A 333 21.17 1.81 29.09
CA VAL A 333 20.89 2.37 27.76
C VAL A 333 20.12 3.66 27.96
N TYR A 334 20.75 4.79 27.68
CA TYR A 334 20.12 6.11 27.70
C TYR A 334 19.10 6.22 26.58
N LEU A 335 17.89 6.66 26.95
CA LEU A 335 16.75 6.82 26.05
C LEU A 335 16.55 8.29 25.64
N ARG A 336 17.48 9.16 26.00
CA ARG A 336 17.51 10.59 25.71
C ARG A 336 18.98 11.07 25.70
N PRO A 337 19.28 12.23 25.09
CA PRO A 337 20.64 12.78 25.11
C PRO A 337 21.17 12.94 26.53
N THR A 338 22.41 12.55 26.76
CA THR A 338 23.11 12.72 28.03
C THR A 338 24.43 13.44 27.81
N THR A 339 24.81 14.30 28.77
CA THR A 339 26.13 14.95 28.81
C THR A 339 27.17 14.10 29.53
N LEU A 340 26.75 13.00 30.17
CA LEU A 340 27.65 12.06 30.83
C LEU A 340 28.41 11.25 29.78
N HIS A 341 29.73 11.16 29.95
CA HIS A 341 30.60 10.32 29.13
C HIS A 341 30.46 8.86 29.60
N TYR A 342 29.36 8.24 29.21
CA TYR A 342 29.06 6.84 29.52
C TYR A 342 29.04 6.01 28.23
N TYR A 343 29.73 4.87 28.27
CA TYR A 343 29.80 3.89 27.19
C TYR A 343 29.42 2.54 27.80
N PRO A 344 28.29 1.94 27.41
CA PRO A 344 27.93 0.62 27.91
C PRO A 344 28.97 -0.39 27.44
N LYS A 345 29.23 -1.41 28.26
CA LYS A 345 29.99 -2.59 27.80
C LYS A 345 29.22 -3.25 26.65
N LEU A 346 29.93 -3.70 25.63
CA LEU A 346 29.32 -4.24 24.40
C LEU A 346 29.62 -5.73 24.23
N VAL A 347 28.69 -6.43 23.60
CA VAL A 347 28.81 -7.83 23.18
C VAL A 347 28.50 -7.95 21.68
N ASN A 348 29.15 -8.90 21.01
CA ASN A 348 28.92 -9.19 19.59
C ASN A 348 27.71 -10.13 19.44
N GLN A 349 26.92 -9.98 18.37
CA GLN A 349 25.78 -10.87 18.06
C GLN A 349 26.18 -12.36 17.91
N ASN A 350 27.47 -12.65 17.70
CA ASN A 350 27.99 -14.00 17.44
C ASN A 350 28.63 -14.69 18.66
N SER A 351 28.50 -14.17 19.89
CA SER A 351 28.96 -14.89 21.08
C SER A 351 27.85 -15.80 21.61
N LYS A 352 27.61 -16.90 20.90
CA LYS A 352 27.03 -18.13 21.45
C LYS A 352 27.93 -19.31 21.12
#